data_AF-A0A7K5Z579-F1
#
_entry.id   AF-A0A7K5Z579-F1
#
_cell.length_a   1.000
_cell.length_b   1.000
_cell.length_c   1.000
_cell.angle_alpha   90.00
_cell.angle_beta   90.00
_cell.angle_gamma   90.00
#
_symmetry.space_group_name_H-M   'P 1'
#
loop_
_entity.id
_entity.type
_entity.pdbx_description
1 polymer ?
#
loop_
_entity_poly.entity_id
_entity_poly.type
_entity_poly.pdbx_seq_one_letter_code
_entity_poly.pdbx_strand_id
1 'polypeptide(L)'
;IFIGEISMYFIKSTRQTLIIEEKTILTGECCYLNPLLRRIIRFIGVFAFGLFATDIFVNAGQVVTGNLAPYFLTVCKPNYTGNDCRAHHQFINNGNICTGDVEVIEKARRSFPSKHAALSIYSALYATMYITSTIKTKSSRLAKPVLCLGTLCAAFLTGLNRVSEYRNHCSDVIAGFILGSAVALFLGICVVHNFKGTHGSPSKPKPEDPRGMPLMAFPRVESPLETLSAQ
;
A
#
# COMPACT_ATOMS: atom_id res chain seq x y z
N ILE A 1 -2.06 0.27 -10.18
CA ILE A 1 -2.07 1.76 -10.05
C ILE A 1 -2.24 2.40 -11.42
N PHE A 2 -1.32 2.19 -12.37
CA PHE A 2 -1.40 2.75 -13.73
C PHE A 2 -2.72 2.44 -14.44
N ILE A 3 -3.12 1.17 -14.51
CA ILE A 3 -4.42 0.76 -15.06
C ILE A 3 -5.58 1.41 -14.30
N GLY A 4 -5.49 1.53 -12.97
CA GLY A 4 -6.54 2.18 -12.16
C GLY A 4 -6.69 3.67 -12.43
N GLU A 5 -5.59 4.42 -12.60
CA GLU A 5 -5.62 5.83 -13.01
C GLU A 5 -6.13 5.97 -14.45
N ILE A 6 -5.76 5.06 -15.36
CA ILE A 6 -6.26 5.02 -16.75
C ILE A 6 -7.76 4.71 -16.78
N SER A 7 -8.24 3.70 -16.05
CA SER A 7 -9.66 3.36 -15.98
C SER A 7 -10.47 4.47 -15.31
N MET A 8 -9.95 5.11 -14.25
CA MET A 8 -10.59 6.29 -13.66
C MET A 8 -10.57 7.47 -14.61
N TYR A 9 -9.52 7.64 -15.41
CA TYR A 9 -9.50 8.63 -16.48
C TYR A 9 -10.56 8.32 -17.52
N PHE A 10 -10.66 7.10 -18.04
CA PHE A 10 -11.71 6.73 -18.99
C PHE A 10 -13.10 6.90 -18.39
N ILE A 11 -13.37 6.43 -17.17
CA ILE A 11 -14.67 6.60 -16.51
C ILE A 11 -15.00 8.09 -16.31
N LYS A 12 -14.03 8.88 -15.84
CA LYS A 12 -14.23 10.32 -15.65
C LYS A 12 -14.35 11.03 -16.98
N SER A 13 -13.55 10.65 -17.98
CA SER A 13 -13.56 11.19 -19.34
C SER A 13 -14.87 10.86 -20.02
N THR A 14 -15.38 9.62 -19.97
CA THR A 14 -16.69 9.23 -20.47
C THR A 14 -17.80 10.00 -19.77
N ARG A 15 -17.71 10.19 -18.44
CA ARG A 15 -18.64 11.06 -17.70
C ARG A 15 -18.51 12.53 -18.07
N GLN A 16 -17.30 13.00 -18.37
CA GLN A 16 -17.03 14.38 -18.71
C GLN A 16 -17.41 14.65 -20.17
N THR A 17 -17.21 13.73 -21.10
CA THR A 17 -17.70 13.79 -22.49
C THR A 17 -19.22 13.75 -22.54
N LEU A 18 -19.87 12.96 -21.66
CA LEU A 18 -21.34 13.04 -21.46
C LEU A 18 -21.81 14.39 -20.91
N ILE A 19 -20.96 15.13 -20.20
CA ILE A 19 -21.27 16.49 -19.69
C ILE A 19 -20.85 17.58 -20.69
N ILE A 20 -19.83 17.33 -21.51
CA ILE A 20 -19.30 18.26 -22.53
C ILE A 20 -20.21 18.31 -23.76
N GLU A 21 -21.00 17.26 -24.04
CA GLU A 21 -22.07 17.34 -25.04
C GLU A 21 -23.09 18.46 -24.73
N GLU A 22 -23.18 18.92 -23.46
CA GLU A 22 -24.00 20.06 -23.04
C GLU A 22 -23.25 21.42 -23.10
N LYS A 23 -21.92 21.42 -23.19
CA LYS A 23 -21.10 22.64 -23.15
C LYS A 23 -19.97 22.58 -24.17
N THR A 24 -20.36 22.71 -25.43
CA THR A 24 -19.48 23.27 -26.44
C THR A 24 -19.00 24.66 -26.01
N ILE A 25 -17.78 24.99 -26.40
CA ILE A 25 -17.16 26.33 -26.56
C ILE A 25 -15.86 26.51 -25.77
N LEU A 26 -14.78 26.67 -26.56
CA LEU A 26 -13.46 27.25 -26.28
C LEU A 26 -12.60 26.62 -25.17
N THR A 27 -11.40 26.15 -25.52
CA THR A 27 -10.12 26.85 -25.26
C THR A 27 -8.96 26.07 -25.91
N GLY A 28 -8.01 26.78 -26.51
CA GLY A 28 -6.96 26.28 -27.40
C GLY A 28 -5.63 25.90 -26.74
N GLU A 29 -4.65 25.62 -27.62
CA GLU A 29 -3.38 24.92 -27.39
C GLU A 29 -2.28 25.73 -26.70
N CYS A 30 -1.46 25.06 -25.86
CA CYS A 30 -0.01 24.81 -26.06
C CYS A 30 0.61 24.25 -24.75
N CYS A 31 1.12 23.01 -24.81
CA CYS A 31 1.86 22.29 -23.74
C CYS A 31 1.28 22.28 -22.31
N TYR A 32 0.00 21.96 -22.14
CA TYR A 32 -0.52 21.59 -20.81
C TYR A 32 -0.24 20.11 -20.54
N LEU A 33 0.81 19.79 -19.77
CA LEU A 33 0.99 18.43 -19.24
C LEU A 33 -0.29 18.05 -18.48
N ASN A 34 -0.98 17.01 -18.96
CA ASN A 34 -2.27 16.59 -18.41
C ASN A 34 -2.17 16.50 -16.87
N PRO A 35 -3.07 17.14 -16.10
CA PRO A 35 -3.03 17.08 -14.63
C PRO A 35 -3.06 15.64 -14.09
N LEU A 36 -3.55 14.71 -14.91
CA LEU A 36 -3.52 13.26 -14.70
C LEU A 36 -2.11 12.68 -14.76
N LEU A 37 -1.29 13.08 -15.74
CA LEU A 37 0.08 12.61 -15.86
C LEU A 37 0.91 13.05 -14.64
N ARG A 38 0.72 14.29 -14.19
CA ARG A 38 1.34 14.80 -12.95
C ARG A 38 0.95 13.96 -11.72
N ARG A 39 -0.32 13.56 -11.63
CA ARG A 39 -0.85 12.72 -10.54
C ARG A 39 -0.27 11.30 -10.60
N ILE A 40 -0.24 10.69 -11.79
CA ILE A 40 0.31 9.35 -12.04
C ILE A 40 1.79 9.31 -11.67
N ILE A 41 2.58 10.29 -12.12
CA ILE A 41 4.02 10.38 -11.83
C ILE A 41 4.26 10.47 -10.32
N ARG A 42 3.45 11.24 -9.59
CA ARG A 42 3.57 11.31 -8.12
C ARG A 42 3.29 9.97 -7.45
N PHE A 43 2.19 9.31 -7.78
CA PHE A 43 1.83 8.03 -7.14
C PHE A 43 2.79 6.89 -7.51
N ILE A 44 3.22 6.82 -8.78
CA ILE A 44 4.18 5.82 -9.23
C ILE A 44 5.56 6.12 -8.64
N GLY A 45 5.98 7.39 -8.60
CA GLY A 45 7.25 7.80 -8.02
C GLY A 45 7.38 7.42 -6.55
N VAL A 46 6.36 7.71 -5.73
CA VAL A 46 6.35 7.35 -4.30
C VAL A 46 6.33 5.83 -4.11
N PHE A 47 5.55 5.12 -4.94
CA PHE A 47 5.51 3.65 -4.90
C PHE A 47 6.85 3.01 -5.25
N ALA A 48 7.49 3.48 -6.33
CA ALA A 48 8.80 3.01 -6.76
C ALA A 48 9.86 3.30 -5.70
N PHE A 49 9.88 4.51 -5.14
CA PHE A 49 10.79 4.87 -4.06
C PHE A 49 10.67 3.92 -2.86
N GLY A 50 9.44 3.61 -2.42
CA GLY A 50 9.25 2.67 -1.32
C GLY A 50 9.56 1.22 -1.65
N LEU A 51 9.33 0.79 -2.90
CA LEU A 51 9.79 -0.53 -3.37
C LEU A 51 11.32 -0.63 -3.29
N PHE A 52 12.04 0.36 -3.82
CA PHE A 52 13.51 0.37 -3.78
C PHE A 52 14.03 0.43 -2.34
N ALA A 53 13.45 1.27 -1.49
CA ALA A 53 13.82 1.34 -0.08
C ALA A 53 13.62 -0.02 0.61
N THR A 54 12.45 -0.64 0.45
CA THR A 54 12.15 -1.97 1.01
C THR A 54 13.13 -3.02 0.50
N ASP A 55 13.45 -2.99 -0.80
CA ASP A 55 14.41 -3.93 -1.40
C ASP A 55 15.80 -3.80 -0.78
N ILE A 56 16.29 -2.57 -0.64
CA ILE A 56 17.59 -2.27 -0.03
C ILE A 56 17.64 -2.77 1.42
N PHE A 57 16.62 -2.48 2.23
CA PHE A 57 16.58 -2.93 3.62
C PHE A 57 16.54 -4.44 3.75
N VAL A 58 15.77 -5.13 2.89
CA VAL A 58 15.74 -6.60 2.90
C VAL A 58 17.09 -7.17 2.47
N ASN A 59 17.67 -6.67 1.37
CA ASN A 59 18.96 -7.16 0.89
C ASN A 59 20.05 -6.94 1.95
N ALA A 60 20.05 -5.79 2.63
CA ALA A 60 20.95 -5.53 3.75
C ALA A 60 20.73 -6.53 4.90
N GLY A 61 19.48 -6.78 5.29
CA GLY A 61 19.16 -7.79 6.31
C GLY A 61 19.64 -9.19 5.94
N GLN A 62 19.49 -9.58 4.67
CA GLN A 62 19.96 -10.87 4.15
C GLN A 62 21.48 -11.04 4.22
N VAL A 63 22.22 -9.98 3.92
CA VAL A 63 23.69 -9.99 4.01
C VAL A 63 24.16 -10.00 5.47
N VAL A 64 23.46 -9.28 6.36
CA VAL A 64 23.83 -9.18 7.78
C VAL A 64 23.51 -10.46 8.55
N THR A 65 22.33 -11.06 8.35
CA THR A 65 21.91 -12.23 9.11
C THR A 65 22.49 -13.52 8.54
N GLY A 66 22.60 -13.66 7.21
CA GLY A 66 23.15 -14.85 6.57
C GLY A 66 22.44 -16.16 6.94
N ASN A 67 21.16 -16.10 7.33
CA ASN A 67 20.44 -17.27 7.82
C ASN A 67 20.18 -18.28 6.69
N LEU A 68 20.37 -19.57 7.00
CA LEU A 68 20.20 -20.65 6.04
C LEU A 68 18.71 -20.98 5.85
N ALA A 69 18.30 -21.19 4.61
CA ALA A 69 16.94 -21.56 4.27
C ALA A 69 16.66 -23.05 4.56
N PRO A 70 15.39 -23.47 4.72
CA PRO A 70 15.04 -24.85 5.01
C PRO A 70 15.51 -25.85 3.93
N TYR A 71 15.53 -25.40 2.66
CA TYR A 71 15.96 -26.20 1.51
C TYR A 71 17.48 -26.22 1.29
N PHE A 72 18.27 -25.58 2.17
CA PHE A 72 19.72 -25.45 1.99
C PHE A 72 20.43 -26.80 1.89
N LEU A 73 20.09 -27.77 2.74
CA LEU A 73 20.74 -29.10 2.74
C LEU A 73 20.50 -29.86 1.43
N THR A 74 19.30 -29.72 0.86
CA THR A 74 18.92 -30.36 -0.41
C THR A 74 19.74 -29.83 -1.57
N VAL A 75 20.06 -28.53 -1.57
CA VAL A 75 20.86 -27.88 -2.62
C VAL A 75 22.35 -28.10 -2.38
N CYS A 76 22.81 -27.97 -1.13
CA CYS A 76 24.22 -28.10 -0.77
C CYS A 76 24.78 -29.48 -1.14
N LYS A 77 24.02 -30.58 -0.98
CA LYS A 77 24.49 -31.96 -1.20
C LYS A 77 25.87 -32.20 -0.56
N PRO A 78 25.93 -32.22 0.77
CA PRO A 78 27.21 -32.30 1.47
C PRO A 78 27.94 -33.62 1.16
N ASN A 79 29.25 -33.54 0.92
CA ASN A 79 30.10 -34.71 0.76
C ASN A 79 30.45 -35.29 2.14
N TYR A 80 29.73 -36.34 2.54
CA TYR A 80 29.93 -37.02 3.83
C TYR A 80 31.23 -37.84 3.91
N THR A 81 31.94 -38.04 2.80
CA THR A 81 33.17 -38.82 2.72
C THR A 81 34.42 -38.00 3.06
N GLY A 82 34.27 -36.70 3.36
CA GLY A 82 35.36 -35.82 3.77
C GLY A 82 35.95 -36.21 5.14
N ASN A 83 37.28 -36.13 5.27
CA ASN A 83 38.00 -36.42 6.53
C ASN A 83 37.63 -35.47 7.69
N ASP A 84 36.95 -34.35 7.41
CA ASP A 84 36.52 -33.34 8.40
C ASP A 84 35.33 -33.80 9.27
N CYS A 85 34.64 -34.90 8.93
CA CYS A 85 33.51 -35.42 9.70
C CYS A 85 33.89 -36.33 10.88
N ARG A 86 35.18 -36.46 11.21
CA ARG A 86 35.65 -37.41 12.25
C ARG A 86 35.43 -36.92 13.69
N ALA A 87 35.25 -35.63 13.90
CA ALA A 87 35.04 -35.06 15.22
C ALA A 87 33.56 -34.67 15.42
N HIS A 88 32.84 -35.41 16.27
CA HIS A 88 31.42 -35.19 16.60
C HIS A 88 31.07 -33.80 17.19
N HIS A 89 32.08 -32.96 17.48
CA HIS A 89 31.96 -31.72 18.25
C HIS A 89 32.47 -30.49 17.50
N GLN A 90 32.87 -30.65 16.23
CA GLN A 90 33.39 -29.56 15.42
C GLN A 90 32.36 -29.12 14.38
N PHE A 91 32.04 -27.84 14.38
CA PHE A 91 31.28 -27.21 13.30
C PHE A 91 32.16 -27.15 12.06
N ILE A 92 31.63 -27.63 10.95
CA ILE A 92 32.38 -27.68 9.69
C ILE A 92 32.39 -26.28 9.08
N ASN A 93 33.49 -25.57 9.29
CA ASN A 93 33.66 -24.18 8.83
C ASN A 93 34.12 -24.08 7.36
N ASN A 94 34.53 -25.20 6.75
CA ASN A 94 35.02 -25.22 5.39
C ASN A 94 33.88 -25.15 4.37
N GLY A 95 33.88 -24.15 3.50
CA GLY A 95 32.85 -23.94 2.47
C GLY A 95 32.81 -25.00 1.36
N ASN A 96 33.79 -25.90 1.30
CA ASN A 96 33.97 -26.87 0.21
C ASN A 96 33.24 -28.21 0.40
N ILE A 97 32.33 -28.31 1.38
CA ILE A 97 31.58 -29.54 1.65
C ILE A 97 30.41 -29.68 0.67
N CYS A 98 29.84 -28.55 0.23
CA CYS A 98 28.71 -28.56 -0.70
C CYS A 98 29.19 -28.89 -2.11
N THR A 99 28.56 -29.85 -2.76
CA THR A 99 28.84 -30.27 -4.15
C THR A 99 27.82 -29.76 -5.16
N GLY A 100 26.75 -29.10 -4.67
CA GLY A 100 25.74 -28.49 -5.52
C GLY A 100 26.18 -27.20 -6.20
N ASP A 101 25.24 -26.59 -6.93
CA ASP A 101 25.44 -25.33 -7.64
C ASP A 101 25.67 -24.16 -6.67
N VAL A 102 26.79 -23.47 -6.86
CA VAL A 102 27.24 -22.35 -6.00
C VAL A 102 26.21 -21.22 -5.97
N GLU A 103 25.57 -20.89 -7.10
CA GLU A 103 24.61 -19.78 -7.15
C GLU A 103 23.35 -20.06 -6.30
N VAL A 104 22.86 -21.30 -6.35
CA VAL A 104 21.68 -21.72 -5.61
C VAL A 104 22.01 -21.86 -4.12
N ILE A 105 23.24 -22.28 -3.79
CA ILE A 105 23.74 -22.35 -2.41
C ILE A 105 23.84 -20.95 -1.79
N GLU A 106 24.42 -19.98 -2.50
CA GLU A 106 24.50 -18.60 -2.02
C GLU A 106 23.11 -18.00 -1.77
N LYS A 107 22.16 -18.29 -2.67
CA LYS A 107 20.76 -17.88 -2.50
C LYS A 107 20.10 -18.54 -1.29
N ALA A 108 20.41 -19.81 -1.03
CA ALA A 108 19.91 -20.54 0.12
C ALA A 108 20.51 -20.06 1.46
N ARG A 109 21.64 -19.34 1.45
CA ARG A 109 22.24 -18.68 2.63
C ARG A 109 21.66 -17.30 2.96
N ARG A 110 20.66 -16.84 2.20
CA ARG A 110 20.03 -15.51 2.35
C ARG A 110 18.53 -15.63 2.62
N SER A 111 18.15 -16.37 3.66
CA SER A 111 16.73 -16.63 3.94
C SER A 111 16.03 -15.50 4.70
N PHE A 112 16.72 -14.81 5.61
CA PHE A 112 16.12 -13.80 6.49
C PHE A 112 16.51 -12.37 6.09
N PRO A 113 15.58 -11.41 6.03
CA PRO A 113 14.12 -11.54 6.03
C PRO A 113 13.57 -11.92 4.63
N SER A 114 12.31 -12.35 4.57
CA SER A 114 11.69 -12.74 3.30
C SER A 114 11.37 -11.53 2.41
N LYS A 115 12.13 -11.37 1.33
CA LYS A 115 11.94 -10.33 0.31
C LYS A 115 10.55 -10.33 -0.32
N HIS A 116 10.04 -11.52 -0.67
CA HIS A 116 8.72 -11.64 -1.27
C HIS A 116 7.60 -11.21 -0.33
N ALA A 117 7.70 -11.55 0.96
CA ALA A 117 6.73 -11.14 1.98
C ALA A 117 6.76 -9.63 2.22
N ALA A 118 7.96 -9.03 2.33
CA ALA A 118 8.11 -7.60 2.54
C ALA A 118 7.56 -6.76 1.38
N LEU A 119 7.90 -7.11 0.14
CA LEU A 119 7.42 -6.40 -1.05
C LEU A 119 5.91 -6.59 -1.28
N SER A 120 5.36 -7.76 -0.95
CA SER A 120 3.94 -8.02 -1.14
C SER A 120 3.07 -7.25 -0.14
N ILE A 121 3.42 -7.22 1.14
CA ILE A 121 2.65 -6.44 2.13
C ILE A 121 2.79 -4.94 1.88
N TYR A 122 3.99 -4.48 1.51
CA TYR A 122 4.22 -3.08 1.16
C TYR A 122 3.30 -2.67 0.00
N SER A 123 3.25 -3.49 -1.05
CA SER A 123 2.44 -3.19 -2.22
C SER A 123 0.93 -3.26 -1.95
N ALA A 124 0.47 -4.21 -1.12
CA ALA A 124 -0.93 -4.29 -0.71
C ALA A 124 -1.37 -3.12 0.17
N LEU A 125 -0.54 -2.68 1.12
CA LEU A 125 -0.84 -1.53 1.97
C LEU A 125 -0.87 -0.23 1.15
N TYR A 126 0.10 -0.04 0.25
CA TYR A 126 0.09 1.12 -0.65
C TYR A 126 -1.12 1.10 -1.60
N ALA A 127 -1.47 -0.07 -2.15
CA ALA A 127 -2.66 -0.23 -2.97
C ALA A 127 -3.94 0.09 -2.19
N THR A 128 -4.06 -0.38 -0.95
CA THR A 128 -5.18 -0.09 -0.04
C THR A 128 -5.32 1.42 0.21
N MET A 129 -4.21 2.11 0.46
CA MET A 129 -4.20 3.57 0.62
C MET A 129 -4.63 4.29 -0.66
N TYR A 130 -4.14 3.82 -1.82
CA TYR A 130 -4.50 4.35 -3.13
C TYR A 130 -5.99 4.15 -3.45
N ILE A 131 -6.53 2.95 -3.24
CA ILE A 131 -7.95 2.61 -3.44
C ILE A 131 -8.83 3.50 -2.55
N THR A 132 -8.46 3.65 -1.28
CA THR A 132 -9.19 4.49 -0.33
C THR A 132 -9.21 5.96 -0.74
N SER A 133 -8.11 6.46 -1.34
CA SER A 133 -7.96 7.84 -1.78
C SER A 133 -8.64 8.15 -3.12
N THR A 134 -8.73 7.16 -4.01
CA THR A 134 -9.28 7.31 -5.37
C THR A 134 -10.79 7.10 -5.42
N ILE A 135 -11.31 6.10 -4.71
CA ILE A 135 -12.74 5.82 -4.69
C ILE A 135 -13.39 6.77 -3.68
N LYS A 136 -13.76 7.98 -4.10
CA LYS A 136 -14.57 8.92 -3.29
C LYS A 136 -16.08 8.79 -3.53
N THR A 137 -16.49 8.00 -4.53
CA THR A 137 -17.88 7.91 -4.97
C THR A 137 -18.74 7.12 -3.98
N LYS A 138 -19.88 7.69 -3.57
CA LYS A 138 -20.85 7.11 -2.61
C LYS A 138 -21.51 5.80 -3.07
N SER A 139 -21.30 5.38 -4.32
CA SER A 139 -22.16 4.40 -5.01
C SER A 139 -21.86 2.92 -4.68
N SER A 140 -20.71 2.58 -4.09
CA SER A 140 -20.44 1.21 -3.66
C SER A 140 -19.77 1.20 -2.29
N ARG A 141 -20.59 1.07 -1.24
CA ARG A 141 -20.13 0.99 0.15
C ARG A 141 -19.32 -0.30 0.41
N LEU A 142 -19.50 -1.33 -0.43
CA LEU A 142 -18.86 -2.63 -0.28
C LEU A 142 -17.61 -2.84 -1.16
N ALA A 143 -17.50 -2.17 -2.32
CA ALA A 143 -16.34 -2.37 -3.20
C ALA A 143 -15.01 -1.95 -2.56
N LYS A 144 -15.01 -0.89 -1.73
CA LYS A 144 -13.79 -0.44 -1.04
C LYS A 144 -13.23 -1.50 -0.09
N PRO A 145 -13.98 -1.99 0.92
CA PRO A 145 -13.44 -3.00 1.84
C PRO A 145 -13.10 -4.30 1.12
N VAL A 146 -13.86 -4.72 0.10
CA VAL A 146 -13.57 -5.94 -0.67
C VAL A 146 -12.26 -5.82 -1.45
N LEU A 147 -12.00 -4.69 -2.12
CA LEU A 147 -10.76 -4.49 -2.85
C LEU A 147 -9.55 -4.40 -1.89
N CYS A 148 -9.69 -3.70 -0.77
CA CYS A 148 -8.62 -3.61 0.24
C CYS A 148 -8.32 -4.99 0.84
N LEU A 149 -9.37 -5.72 1.27
CA LEU A 149 -9.24 -7.08 1.80
C LEU A 149 -8.62 -8.02 0.77
N GLY A 150 -9.06 -7.96 -0.49
CA GLY A 150 -8.51 -8.77 -1.58
C GLY A 150 -7.01 -8.53 -1.77
N THR A 151 -6.56 -7.27 -1.75
CA THR A 151 -5.12 -6.97 -1.85
C THR A 151 -4.31 -7.48 -0.66
N LEU A 152 -4.85 -7.36 0.56
CA LEU A 152 -4.19 -7.86 1.77
C LEU A 152 -4.15 -9.39 1.81
N CYS A 153 -5.24 -10.06 1.43
CA CYS A 153 -5.29 -11.51 1.30
C CYS A 153 -4.27 -12.01 0.28
N ALA A 154 -4.16 -11.36 -0.88
CA ALA A 154 -3.16 -11.72 -1.88
C ALA A 154 -1.73 -11.60 -1.31
N ALA A 155 -1.42 -10.52 -0.60
CA ALA A 155 -0.12 -10.38 0.08
C ALA A 155 0.11 -11.47 1.12
N PHE A 156 -0.88 -11.80 1.95
CA PHE A 156 -0.76 -12.85 2.94
C PHE A 156 -0.52 -14.23 2.29
N LEU A 157 -1.26 -14.56 1.23
CA LEU A 157 -1.09 -15.79 0.47
C LEU A 157 0.31 -15.91 -0.15
N THR A 158 0.91 -14.80 -0.62
CA THR A 158 2.31 -14.86 -1.09
C THR A 158 3.29 -15.26 0.01
N GLY A 159 3.08 -14.78 1.24
CA GLY A 159 3.88 -15.19 2.40
C GLY A 159 3.68 -16.67 2.73
N LEU A 160 2.43 -17.14 2.79
CA LEU A 160 2.11 -18.55 3.02
C LEU A 160 2.71 -19.46 1.94
N ASN A 161 2.68 -19.04 0.68
CA ASN A 161 3.28 -19.80 -0.41
C ASN A 161 4.80 -19.94 -0.24
N ARG A 162 5.49 -18.97 0.36
CA ARG A 162 6.94 -19.10 0.66
C ARG A 162 7.21 -20.12 1.76
N VAL A 163 6.32 -20.22 2.75
CA VAL A 163 6.40 -21.23 3.82
C VAL A 163 6.07 -22.62 3.26
N SER A 164 5.00 -22.72 2.47
CA SER A 164 4.54 -23.98 1.85
C SER A 164 5.60 -24.57 0.90
N GLU A 165 6.31 -23.72 0.16
CA GLU A 165 7.40 -24.13 -0.72
C GLU A 165 8.74 -24.33 0.03
N TYR A 166 8.75 -24.31 1.37
CA TYR A 166 9.94 -24.46 2.23
C TYR A 166 11.10 -23.50 1.88
N ARG A 167 10.79 -22.35 1.26
CA ARG A 167 11.81 -21.37 0.85
C ARG A 167 12.23 -20.44 1.98
N ASN A 168 11.36 -20.24 2.95
CA ASN A 168 11.58 -19.37 4.11
C ASN A 168 10.95 -19.99 5.36
N HIS A 169 11.52 -19.70 6.53
CA HIS A 169 10.85 -19.99 7.78
C HIS A 169 9.68 -19.03 8.01
N CYS A 170 8.70 -19.47 8.82
CA CYS A 170 7.58 -18.60 9.22
C CYS A 170 8.08 -17.29 9.86
N SER A 171 9.16 -17.32 10.64
CA SER A 171 9.78 -16.14 11.24
C SER A 171 10.26 -15.14 10.19
N ASP A 172 10.84 -15.61 9.09
CA ASP A 172 11.41 -14.77 8.04
C ASP A 172 10.29 -14.04 7.27
N VAL A 173 9.15 -14.72 7.11
CA VAL A 173 7.93 -14.15 6.52
C VAL A 173 7.32 -13.11 7.44
N ILE A 174 7.20 -13.38 8.74
CA ILE A 174 6.69 -12.41 9.73
C ILE A 174 7.60 -11.17 9.78
N ALA A 175 8.91 -11.36 9.85
CA ALA A 175 9.87 -10.24 9.82
C ALA A 175 9.76 -9.43 8.53
N GLY A 176 9.59 -10.11 7.38
CA GLY A 176 9.31 -9.47 6.11
C GLY A 176 8.03 -8.64 6.15
N PHE A 177 6.95 -9.17 6.71
CA PHE A 177 5.69 -8.45 6.85
C PHE A 177 5.79 -7.22 7.75
N ILE A 178 6.52 -7.31 8.87
CA ILE A 178 6.76 -6.19 9.77
C ILE A 178 7.56 -5.10 9.05
N LEU A 179 8.65 -5.47 8.36
CA LEU A 179 9.49 -4.52 7.64
C LEU A 179 8.73 -3.80 6.52
N GLY A 180 8.02 -4.55 5.66
CA GLY A 180 7.23 -3.97 4.58
C GLY A 180 6.10 -3.06 5.09
N SER A 181 5.46 -3.44 6.21
CA SER A 181 4.45 -2.61 6.87
C SER A 181 5.04 -1.33 7.45
N ALA A 182 6.20 -1.40 8.10
CA ALA A 182 6.90 -0.24 8.64
C ALA A 182 7.26 0.78 7.54
N VAL A 183 7.79 0.32 6.40
CA VAL A 183 8.09 1.19 5.25
C VAL A 183 6.81 1.78 4.65
N ALA A 184 5.75 0.99 4.51
CA ALA A 184 4.46 1.48 4.01
C ALA A 184 3.86 2.55 4.94
N LEU A 185 3.91 2.35 6.25
CA LEU A 185 3.44 3.31 7.25
C LEU A 185 4.31 4.57 7.26
N PHE A 186 5.63 4.43 7.19
CA PHE A 186 6.55 5.55 7.09
C PHE A 186 6.23 6.42 5.87
N LEU A 187 6.03 5.81 4.69
CA LEU A 187 5.66 6.57 3.50
C LEU A 187 4.22 7.12 3.57
N GLY A 188 3.27 6.36 4.10
CA GLY A 188 1.90 6.83 4.29
C GLY A 188 1.82 8.05 5.21
N ILE A 189 2.52 8.02 6.35
CA ILE A 189 2.52 9.11 7.32
C ILE A 189 3.42 10.24 6.82
N CYS A 190 4.70 9.99 6.56
CA CYS A 190 5.66 11.04 6.25
C CYS A 190 5.46 11.63 4.85
N VAL A 191 5.05 10.87 3.83
CA VAL A 191 4.89 11.44 2.49
C VAL A 191 3.49 12.02 2.31
N VAL A 192 2.44 11.26 2.63
CA VAL A 192 1.06 11.71 2.37
C VAL A 192 0.58 12.78 3.35
N HIS A 193 1.00 12.74 4.62
CA HIS A 193 0.62 13.79 5.58
C HIS A 193 1.35 15.11 5.29
N ASN A 194 2.62 15.08 4.85
CA ASN A 194 3.32 16.29 4.45
C ASN A 194 2.73 16.92 3.18
N PHE A 195 2.16 16.12 2.25
CA PHE A 195 1.45 16.66 1.08
C PHE A 195 0.09 17.29 1.39
N LYS A 196 -0.49 17.09 2.58
CA LYS A 196 -1.71 17.80 2.99
C LYS A 196 -1.49 19.27 3.32
N GLY A 197 -0.24 19.73 3.36
CA GLY A 197 0.11 21.14 3.52
C GLY A 197 -0.25 21.69 4.89
N THR A 198 0.70 22.37 5.51
CA THR A 198 0.45 23.38 6.53
C THR A 198 -0.44 24.48 5.91
N HIS A 199 -1.76 24.27 5.88
CA HIS A 199 -2.74 25.31 5.62
C HIS A 199 -3.82 25.21 6.68
N GLY A 200 -3.66 26.07 7.70
CA GLY A 200 -4.54 26.16 8.85
C GLY A 200 -3.74 26.28 10.14
N SER A 201 -3.04 27.41 10.33
CA SER A 201 -2.85 27.91 11.69
C SER A 201 -4.23 27.94 12.36
N PRO A 202 -4.44 27.33 13.54
CA PRO A 202 -5.67 27.56 14.27
C PRO A 202 -5.66 29.03 14.69
N SER A 203 -6.49 29.82 14.02
CA SER A 203 -6.86 31.16 14.48
C SER A 203 -7.28 31.07 15.94
N LYS A 204 -6.63 31.88 16.78
CA LYS A 204 -6.89 32.02 18.22
C LYS A 204 -8.40 32.04 18.50
N PRO A 205 -8.90 31.34 19.54
CA PRO A 205 -10.28 31.49 19.97
C PRO A 205 -10.50 32.93 20.42
N LYS A 206 -11.48 33.61 19.81
CA LYS A 206 -12.00 34.90 20.27
C LYS A 206 -12.81 34.62 21.56
N PRO A 207 -12.67 35.41 22.64
CA PRO A 207 -13.48 35.21 23.84
C PRO A 207 -14.94 35.58 23.52
N GLU A 208 -15.87 34.65 23.69
CA GLU A 208 -17.31 34.92 23.62
C GLU A 208 -17.84 35.34 24.99
N ASP A 209 -18.49 36.50 25.00
CA ASP A 209 -19.23 37.11 26.12
C ASP A 209 -20.59 36.38 26.28
N PRO A 210 -20.95 35.86 27.47
CA PRO A 210 -22.16 35.07 27.65
C PRO A 210 -23.36 35.96 27.94
N ARG A 211 -24.21 36.24 26.94
CA ARG A 211 -25.60 36.67 27.17
C ARG A 211 -26.48 36.54 25.90
N GLY A 212 -27.52 35.71 25.98
CA GLY A 212 -28.76 35.88 25.19
C GLY A 212 -29.19 34.69 24.31
N MET A 213 -30.22 33.97 24.75
CA MET A 213 -30.87 32.80 24.12
C MET A 213 -31.59 33.09 22.76
N PRO A 214 -32.05 32.04 22.03
CA PRO A 214 -32.41 32.06 20.61
C PRO A 214 -33.92 32.25 20.35
N LEU A 215 -34.29 32.67 19.13
CA LEU A 215 -35.68 32.61 18.65
C LEU A 215 -35.74 31.88 17.30
N MET A 216 -36.20 30.64 17.36
CA MET A 216 -36.54 29.79 16.21
C MET A 216 -37.86 30.28 15.59
N ALA A 217 -37.90 30.47 14.28
CA ALA A 217 -39.13 30.73 13.53
C ALA A 217 -39.72 29.41 12.98
N PHE A 218 -41.00 29.15 13.29
CA PHE A 218 -41.76 27.99 12.81
C PHE A 218 -42.47 28.26 11.47
N PRO A 219 -42.80 27.22 10.67
CA PRO A 219 -43.49 27.34 9.39
C PRO A 219 -45.02 27.51 9.56
N ARG A 220 -45.62 28.32 8.69
CA ARG A 220 -47.04 28.72 8.67
C ARG A 220 -47.90 27.61 8.05
N VAL A 221 -48.94 27.17 8.75
CA VAL A 221 -49.98 26.25 8.26
C VAL A 221 -51.24 27.06 7.97
N GLU A 222 -51.77 26.97 6.75
CA GLU A 222 -53.10 27.47 6.38
C GLU A 222 -54.17 26.44 6.73
N SER A 223 -55.27 26.90 7.33
CA SER A 223 -56.50 26.14 7.42
C SER A 223 -57.73 27.05 7.20
N PRO A 224 -58.82 26.49 6.63
CA PRO A 224 -59.84 27.22 5.90
C PRO A 224 -61.16 27.26 6.67
N LEU A 225 -61.58 28.42 7.20
CA LEU A 225 -62.93 28.53 7.79
C LEU A 225 -63.43 29.97 7.98
N GLU A 226 -63.53 30.78 6.93
CA GLU A 226 -64.40 31.97 6.93
C GLU A 226 -65.06 32.17 5.55
N THR A 227 -65.79 31.16 5.09
CA THR A 227 -66.90 31.34 4.14
C THR A 227 -68.19 31.01 4.87
N LEU A 228 -68.65 31.92 5.74
CA LEU A 228 -70.02 31.95 6.29
C LEU A 228 -70.25 33.28 7.05
N SER A 229 -70.27 34.39 6.31
CA SER A 229 -71.09 35.56 6.67
C SER A 229 -71.16 36.48 5.45
N ALA A 230 -72.01 36.09 4.51
CA ALA A 230 -72.64 37.05 3.63
C ALA A 230 -73.74 37.75 4.44
N GLN A 231 -73.55 39.04 4.70
CA GLN A 231 -74.64 40.00 4.76
C GLN A 231 -74.13 41.35 4.23
#